data_AF-A0A0E0MS90-F1
#
_entry.id   AF-A0A0E0MS90-F1
#
_cell.length_a   1.000
_cell.length_b   1.000
_cell.length_c   1.000
_cell.angle_alpha   90.00
_cell.angle_beta   90.00
_cell.angle_gamma   90.00
#
_symmetry.space_group_name_H-M   'P 1'
#
loop_
_entity.id
_entity.type
_entity.pdbx_description
1 polymer ?
#
loop_
_entity_poly.entity_id
_entity_poly.type
_entity_poly.pdbx_seq_one_letter_code
_entity_poly.pdbx_strand_id
1 'polypeptide(L)'
;MHGPNWTRRRSTTEERPSGRYRRGTSKSSSNRGLSPPCSSSVSWIVVTSSCSCDVAAVVARRPTSPSPSPAATYDHPTDTLLPGATIGLNKVTGQSRRLVSRRSKADQAPGVYSMELGRDGVVRMLWNSSVPYWSSGGYFSSVPEMTGHLRFSFTFVDDGREMSFAYHALDASATTTYSFVDVSGQRKVLAWHEAKQDWVTVFTHPNAQREVHAVCGALGNCFKGTINIGGCTRNTPLEHCSGNRSSSSTASSTDKFYAMTGTTQPFDPRKITDAASEGECEQAYLSYCSCTANSFGSGAGCSVWHGDLLNLKQVLKDGATSNGEIILYIRLAAKEFQARRNDGVTIAGIIIAVSSASLGILALIVILKVRRNKKRLHCRTVNNIHVGGGLVPFRYSELQRATRNFSDKIGAGGFGAVFKGSLNESTAIAVKRLRGSCHEEKQFRAELRSIGIIHHTNLVRMIGFCCEGNKRLLVYEHMPKLSLDVHLFRNNASTLNWNTRYQIALGVARGLAYLHESCQDYIMHCDIKPQNILLDRSFVHKIADFRMAKLLKRDYSRVMTTTRETIEYLAPEWISGVAILHRKLMYIAIVWYC
;
A
#
# COMPACT_ATOMS: atom_id res chain seq x y z
N MET A 1 -11.41 -22.74 -21.21
CA MET A 1 -10.98 -22.69 -22.63
C MET A 1 -9.79 -23.62 -22.80
N HIS A 2 -10.01 -24.89 -23.13
CA HIS A 2 -8.93 -25.83 -23.43
C HIS A 2 -8.98 -26.17 -24.91
N GLY A 3 -7.82 -26.14 -25.58
CA GLY A 3 -7.72 -26.51 -26.99
C GLY A 3 -7.74 -28.04 -27.16
N PRO A 4 -7.74 -28.53 -28.41
CA PRO A 4 -7.87 -29.97 -28.70
C PRO A 4 -6.73 -30.81 -28.11
N ASN A 5 -7.04 -32.06 -27.71
CA ASN A 5 -6.08 -33.05 -27.15
C ASN A 5 -5.16 -33.66 -28.24
N TRP A 6 -5.60 -33.63 -29.49
CA TRP A 6 -4.84 -34.08 -30.65
C TRP A 6 -5.26 -33.30 -31.90
N THR A 7 -4.30 -32.95 -32.75
CA THR A 7 -4.54 -32.16 -33.97
C THR A 7 -3.79 -32.76 -35.15
N ARG A 8 -4.51 -33.15 -36.21
CA ARG A 8 -3.93 -33.80 -37.41
C ARG A 8 -3.08 -32.87 -38.27
N ARG A 9 -3.47 -31.59 -38.43
CA ARG A 9 -2.76 -30.58 -39.21
C ARG A 9 -2.34 -29.44 -38.28
N ARG A 10 -1.10 -29.47 -37.78
CA ARG A 10 -0.52 -28.38 -36.98
C ARG A 10 0.29 -27.38 -37.81
N SER A 11 0.88 -27.81 -38.93
CA SER A 11 1.77 -26.98 -39.76
C SER A 11 1.10 -26.34 -40.98
N THR A 12 -0.18 -26.61 -41.22
CA THR A 12 -0.93 -26.11 -42.39
C THR A 12 -2.32 -25.61 -41.97
N THR A 13 -2.62 -24.34 -42.24
CA THR A 13 -3.89 -23.69 -41.95
C THR A 13 -4.85 -23.84 -43.13
N GLU A 14 -6.13 -24.10 -42.85
CA GLU A 14 -7.17 -24.17 -43.89
C GLU A 14 -7.76 -22.77 -44.10
N GLU A 15 -7.51 -22.14 -45.24
CA GLU A 15 -7.87 -20.73 -45.50
C GLU A 15 -9.39 -20.50 -45.74
N ARG A 16 -10.22 -21.55 -45.79
CA ARG A 16 -11.68 -21.45 -46.05
C ARG A 16 -12.48 -22.49 -45.25
N PRO A 17 -13.75 -22.19 -44.87
CA PRO A 17 -14.57 -23.03 -44.00
C PRO A 17 -15.17 -24.29 -44.69
N SER A 18 -14.60 -24.79 -45.79
CA SER A 18 -15.20 -25.85 -46.64
C SER A 18 -14.56 -27.24 -46.51
N GLY A 19 -13.76 -27.51 -45.47
CA GLY A 19 -13.10 -28.81 -45.27
C GLY A 19 -14.08 -29.96 -44.98
N ARG A 20 -14.08 -31.01 -45.82
CA ARG A 20 -14.82 -32.28 -45.56
C ARG A 20 -13.86 -33.45 -45.39
N TYR A 21 -14.01 -34.19 -44.29
CA TYR A 21 -13.40 -35.51 -44.10
C TYR A 21 -14.29 -36.57 -44.74
N ARG A 22 -13.79 -37.31 -45.76
CA ARG A 22 -14.49 -38.44 -46.38
C ARG A 22 -13.67 -39.72 -46.25
N ARG A 23 -14.34 -40.86 -46.02
CA ARG A 23 -13.77 -42.20 -46.26
C ARG A 23 -13.68 -42.41 -47.77
N GLY A 24 -12.48 -42.58 -48.30
CA GLY A 24 -12.28 -42.92 -49.70
C GLY A 24 -10.81 -42.99 -50.05
N THR A 25 -10.43 -44.05 -50.76
CA THR A 25 -9.21 -44.11 -51.55
C THR A 25 -9.23 -42.95 -52.55
N SER A 26 -8.23 -42.08 -52.44
CA SER A 26 -7.99 -40.87 -53.26
C SER A 26 -8.79 -39.60 -52.91
N LYS A 27 -8.01 -38.55 -52.63
CA LYS A 27 -8.23 -37.10 -52.84
C LYS A 27 -9.29 -36.37 -51.98
N SER A 28 -8.82 -35.49 -51.10
CA SER A 28 -9.56 -34.26 -50.75
C SER A 28 -9.33 -33.22 -51.85
N SER A 29 -10.37 -32.84 -52.58
CA SER A 29 -10.29 -31.78 -53.58
C SER A 29 -10.37 -30.39 -52.93
N SER A 30 -9.30 -29.60 -53.04
CA SER A 30 -9.43 -28.14 -53.08
C SER A 30 -9.59 -27.74 -54.54
N ASN A 31 -10.55 -26.86 -54.83
CA ASN A 31 -10.79 -26.36 -56.18
C ASN A 31 -9.67 -25.38 -56.55
N ARG A 32 -8.55 -25.91 -57.06
CA ARG A 32 -7.59 -25.35 -58.05
C ARG A 32 -6.22 -26.05 -57.90
N GLY A 33 -5.88 -26.89 -58.88
CA GLY A 33 -4.54 -27.02 -59.49
C GLY A 33 -3.26 -27.14 -58.64
N LEU A 34 -3.30 -27.51 -57.36
CA LEU A 34 -2.10 -27.71 -56.54
C LEU A 34 -2.08 -29.10 -55.92
N SER A 35 -0.92 -29.78 -56.04
CA SER A 35 -0.63 -31.10 -55.49
C SER A 35 -1.00 -31.21 -54.01
N PRO A 36 -1.52 -32.36 -53.53
CA PRO A 36 -1.95 -32.50 -52.14
C PRO A 36 -0.74 -32.40 -51.19
N PRO A 37 -0.81 -31.61 -50.10
CA PRO A 37 0.35 -31.33 -49.24
C PRO A 37 0.74 -32.49 -48.29
N CYS A 38 0.03 -33.62 -48.29
CA CYS A 38 0.42 -34.85 -47.60
C CYS A 38 -0.27 -36.07 -48.24
N SER A 39 0.49 -37.11 -48.54
CA SER A 39 -0.04 -38.41 -48.99
C SER A 39 0.48 -39.53 -48.09
N SER A 40 -0.41 -40.20 -47.36
CA SER A 40 -0.18 -41.56 -46.88
C SER A 40 -1.29 -42.47 -47.42
N SER A 41 -0.89 -43.51 -48.14
CA SER A 41 -1.76 -44.48 -48.81
C SER A 41 -2.28 -45.52 -47.81
N VAL A 42 -3.24 -45.11 -46.96
CA VAL A 42 -3.95 -46.03 -46.05
C VAL A 42 -5.41 -45.61 -45.87
N SER A 43 -6.32 -46.59 -45.83
CA SER A 43 -7.77 -46.37 -45.62
C SER A 43 -8.08 -46.30 -44.11
N TRP A 44 -8.93 -45.34 -43.68
CA TRP A 44 -9.17 -45.04 -42.26
C TRP A 44 -10.61 -45.35 -41.84
N ILE A 45 -10.79 -46.00 -40.69
CA ILE A 45 -12.09 -46.28 -40.06
C ILE A 45 -12.11 -45.54 -38.72
N VAL A 46 -13.01 -44.55 -38.57
CA VAL A 46 -13.41 -44.05 -37.25
C VAL A 46 -14.24 -45.15 -36.59
N VAL A 47 -13.78 -45.67 -35.45
CA VAL A 47 -14.56 -46.56 -34.57
C VAL A 47 -15.13 -45.69 -33.46
N THR A 48 -16.44 -45.50 -33.46
CA THR A 48 -17.15 -44.96 -32.30
C THR A 48 -17.74 -46.15 -31.54
N SER A 49 -17.21 -46.51 -30.37
CA SER A 49 -17.94 -47.38 -29.44
C SER A 49 -19.05 -46.54 -28.81
N SER A 50 -20.26 -47.08 -28.80
CA SER A 50 -21.45 -46.45 -28.22
C SER A 50 -21.58 -46.76 -26.72
N CYS A 51 -20.49 -46.63 -25.97
CA CYS A 51 -20.50 -46.69 -24.51
C CYS A 51 -19.74 -45.48 -23.95
N SER A 52 -20.34 -44.86 -22.95
CA SER A 52 -19.84 -43.68 -22.26
C SER A 52 -18.40 -43.89 -21.77
N CYS A 53 -17.53 -42.92 -22.04
CA CYS A 53 -16.15 -42.76 -21.52
C CYS A 53 -14.96 -43.44 -22.23
N ASP A 54 -15.00 -43.72 -23.54
CA ASP A 54 -13.80 -44.17 -24.27
C ASP A 54 -13.06 -43.05 -25.05
N VAL A 55 -11.74 -43.00 -24.89
CA VAL A 55 -10.81 -42.10 -25.60
C VAL A 55 -10.80 -42.45 -27.11
N ALA A 56 -11.15 -41.49 -27.96
CA ALA A 56 -11.19 -41.69 -29.41
C ALA A 56 -9.77 -41.85 -30.02
N ALA A 57 -9.45 -43.04 -30.52
CA ALA A 57 -8.26 -43.31 -31.32
C ALA A 57 -8.60 -43.35 -32.83
N VAL A 58 -7.74 -42.81 -33.69
CA VAL A 58 -7.84 -42.84 -35.15
C VAL A 58 -6.87 -43.87 -35.71
N VAL A 59 -7.39 -44.99 -36.24
CA VAL A 59 -6.57 -46.12 -36.71
C VAL A 59 -6.56 -46.24 -38.25
N ALA A 60 -5.38 -46.45 -38.82
CA ALA A 60 -5.15 -46.73 -40.25
C ALA A 60 -5.21 -48.23 -40.51
N ARG A 61 -5.93 -48.67 -41.55
CA ARG A 61 -6.01 -50.10 -41.92
C ARG A 61 -5.42 -50.36 -43.30
N ARG A 62 -4.52 -51.35 -43.41
CA ARG A 62 -4.24 -52.06 -44.67
C ARG A 62 -5.11 -53.33 -44.77
N PRO A 63 -5.54 -53.77 -45.96
CA PRO A 63 -6.58 -54.79 -46.08
C PRO A 63 -6.19 -56.22 -45.69
N THR A 64 -4.93 -56.50 -45.35
CA THR A 64 -4.40 -57.89 -45.34
C THR A 64 -3.66 -58.34 -44.07
N SER A 65 -3.95 -57.79 -42.88
CA SER A 65 -3.35 -58.28 -41.62
C SER A 65 -4.40 -58.51 -40.51
N PRO A 66 -4.25 -59.53 -39.64
CA PRO A 66 -5.19 -59.80 -38.55
C PRO A 66 -5.05 -58.77 -37.42
N SER A 67 -6.20 -58.43 -36.81
CA SER A 67 -6.47 -57.59 -35.62
C SER A 67 -5.59 -56.32 -35.41
N PRO A 68 -6.16 -55.09 -35.49
CA PRO A 68 -5.41 -53.87 -35.22
C PRO A 68 -5.22 -53.63 -33.71
N SER A 69 -4.02 -53.22 -33.30
CA SER A 69 -3.83 -52.51 -32.04
C SER A 69 -4.31 -51.05 -32.20
N PRO A 70 -4.85 -50.39 -31.15
CA PRO A 70 -5.27 -48.98 -31.18
C PRO A 70 -4.15 -47.94 -31.46
N ALA A 71 -2.95 -48.38 -31.85
CA ALA A 71 -1.68 -47.67 -31.71
C ALA A 71 -1.43 -46.49 -32.68
N ALA A 72 -2.11 -46.42 -33.84
CA ALA A 72 -1.69 -45.49 -34.91
C ALA A 72 -1.85 -43.99 -34.59
N THR A 73 -2.72 -43.59 -33.65
CA THR A 73 -2.82 -42.20 -33.17
C THR A 73 -1.78 -41.87 -32.10
N TYR A 74 -1.40 -42.87 -31.32
CA TYR A 74 -0.44 -42.75 -30.23
C TYR A 74 1.01 -42.68 -30.72
N ASP A 75 1.27 -43.10 -31.96
CA ASP A 75 2.58 -43.00 -32.61
C ASP A 75 2.96 -41.57 -33.04
N HIS A 76 1.98 -40.65 -33.09
CA HIS A 76 2.19 -39.25 -33.44
C HIS A 76 1.54 -38.34 -32.39
N PRO A 77 2.06 -38.34 -31.15
CA PRO A 77 1.57 -37.48 -30.12
C PRO A 77 1.90 -36.03 -30.47
N THR A 78 1.11 -35.12 -29.92
CA THR A 78 1.22 -33.71 -30.25
C THR A 78 1.84 -32.94 -29.10
N ASP A 79 1.10 -32.18 -28.30
CA ASP A 79 1.59 -31.62 -27.02
C ASP A 79 1.18 -32.46 -25.81
N THR A 80 0.25 -33.39 -26.00
CA THR A 80 -0.45 -34.11 -24.94
C THR A 80 -0.02 -35.58 -24.89
N LEU A 81 0.18 -36.09 -23.68
CA LEU A 81 0.33 -37.50 -23.37
C LEU A 81 -0.89 -37.95 -22.57
N LEU A 82 -1.69 -38.84 -23.14
CA LEU A 82 -2.85 -39.42 -22.45
C LEU A 82 -2.42 -40.64 -21.63
N PRO A 83 -3.21 -41.05 -20.61
CA PRO A 83 -2.93 -42.28 -19.89
C PRO A 83 -2.83 -43.48 -20.84
N GLY A 84 -1.81 -44.32 -20.67
CA GLY A 84 -1.50 -45.47 -21.54
C GLY A 84 -0.78 -45.13 -22.84
N ALA A 85 -0.73 -43.86 -23.25
CA ALA A 85 0.07 -43.43 -24.38
C ALA A 85 1.56 -43.37 -24.01
N THR A 86 2.43 -43.66 -24.98
CA THR A 86 3.89 -43.72 -24.76
C THR A 86 4.60 -42.55 -25.43
N ILE A 87 5.54 -41.94 -24.71
CA ILE A 87 6.72 -41.35 -25.37
C ILE A 87 7.74 -42.46 -25.58
N GLY A 88 8.55 -42.39 -26.62
CA GLY A 88 9.56 -43.42 -26.81
C GLY A 88 10.45 -43.24 -28.03
N LEU A 89 11.48 -44.06 -28.10
CA LEU A 89 12.51 -44.03 -29.11
C LEU A 89 12.61 -45.40 -29.78
N ASN A 90 12.42 -45.44 -31.09
CA ASN A 90 12.78 -46.60 -31.88
C ASN A 90 14.31 -46.60 -32.04
N LYS A 91 14.99 -47.58 -31.43
CA LYS A 91 16.46 -47.67 -31.41
C LYS A 91 17.03 -47.98 -32.79
N VAL A 92 16.26 -48.66 -33.64
CA VAL A 92 16.63 -49.08 -35.00
C VAL A 92 16.54 -47.92 -35.98
N THR A 93 15.39 -47.23 -36.02
CA THR A 93 15.16 -46.12 -36.98
C THR A 93 15.63 -44.76 -36.44
N GLY A 94 15.85 -44.65 -35.13
CA GLY A 94 16.13 -43.39 -34.45
C GLY A 94 14.90 -42.49 -34.29
N GLN A 95 13.71 -42.95 -34.67
CA GLN A 95 12.50 -42.14 -34.60
C GLN A 95 12.02 -41.97 -33.16
N SER A 96 11.87 -40.71 -32.73
CA SER A 96 11.39 -40.34 -31.40
C SER A 96 9.91 -39.94 -31.43
N ARG A 97 9.08 -40.62 -30.63
CA ARG A 97 7.73 -40.21 -30.26
C ARG A 97 7.83 -39.23 -29.10
N ARG A 98 7.84 -37.95 -29.45
CA ARG A 98 8.04 -36.83 -28.53
C ARG A 98 6.83 -35.93 -28.46
N LEU A 99 6.68 -35.22 -27.36
CA LEU A 99 5.69 -34.15 -27.22
C LEU A 99 6.30 -32.84 -27.67
N VAL A 100 5.53 -31.99 -28.35
CA VAL A 100 5.91 -30.64 -28.77
C VAL A 100 4.80 -29.69 -28.38
N SER A 101 5.16 -28.63 -27.66
CA SER A 101 4.22 -27.61 -27.20
C SER A 101 3.49 -26.96 -28.38
N ARG A 102 2.39 -26.27 -28.09
CA ARG A 102 1.77 -25.34 -29.06
C ARG A 102 2.64 -24.08 -29.17
N ARG A 103 2.50 -23.33 -30.27
CA ARG A 103 3.17 -22.02 -30.46
C ARG A 103 2.58 -20.98 -29.52
N SER A 104 1.26 -20.96 -29.37
CA SER A 104 0.56 -20.12 -28.40
C SER A 104 -0.78 -20.74 -27.99
N LYS A 105 -1.52 -20.09 -27.09
CA LYS A 105 -2.88 -20.55 -26.73
C LYS A 105 -3.85 -20.49 -27.91
N ALA A 106 -3.64 -19.57 -28.85
CA ALA A 106 -4.46 -19.38 -30.04
C ALA A 106 -3.97 -20.22 -31.23
N ASP A 107 -2.65 -20.34 -31.40
CA ASP A 107 -2.02 -21.05 -32.52
C ASP A 107 -1.56 -22.46 -32.12
N GLN A 108 -2.19 -23.47 -32.72
CA GLN A 108 -1.92 -24.90 -32.50
C GLN A 108 -0.68 -25.41 -33.25
N ALA A 109 0.01 -24.56 -34.02
CA ALA A 109 1.26 -24.91 -34.65
C ALA A 109 2.32 -25.36 -33.63
N PRO A 110 3.31 -26.18 -34.03
CA PRO A 110 4.37 -26.60 -33.12
C PRO A 110 5.14 -25.39 -32.57
N GLY A 111 5.31 -25.36 -31.25
CA GLY A 111 6.12 -24.38 -30.54
C GLY A 111 7.58 -24.78 -30.40
N VAL A 112 8.28 -24.12 -29.49
CA VAL A 112 9.73 -24.27 -29.30
C VAL A 112 10.09 -25.26 -28.18
N TYR A 113 9.13 -25.68 -27.35
CA TYR A 113 9.37 -26.61 -26.26
C TYR A 113 8.97 -28.02 -26.65
N SER A 114 9.79 -29.00 -26.25
CA SER A 114 9.50 -30.41 -26.52
C SER A 114 9.96 -31.29 -25.37
N MET A 115 9.40 -32.49 -25.30
CA MET A 115 9.76 -33.52 -24.33
C MET A 115 9.96 -34.85 -25.04
N GLU A 116 11.11 -35.47 -24.84
CA GLU A 116 11.47 -36.72 -25.50
C GLU A 116 12.28 -37.66 -24.59
N LEU A 117 12.34 -38.93 -24.99
CA LEU A 117 13.12 -39.95 -24.32
C LEU A 117 14.48 -40.11 -25.02
N GLY A 118 15.57 -39.90 -24.29
CA GLY A 118 16.93 -40.08 -24.80
C GLY A 118 17.33 -41.54 -24.93
N ARG A 119 18.39 -41.81 -25.69
CA ARG A 119 18.98 -43.17 -25.85
C ARG A 119 19.48 -43.78 -24.54
N ASP A 120 19.74 -42.95 -23.56
CA ASP A 120 20.20 -43.29 -22.22
C ASP A 120 19.06 -43.57 -21.22
N GLY A 121 17.80 -43.60 -21.68
CA GLY A 121 16.65 -43.83 -20.81
C GLY A 121 16.18 -42.61 -20.03
N VAL A 122 16.79 -41.45 -20.26
CA VAL A 122 16.44 -40.22 -19.53
C VAL A 122 15.46 -39.38 -20.34
N VAL A 123 14.32 -39.05 -19.72
CA VAL A 123 13.35 -38.12 -20.30
C VAL A 123 13.89 -36.70 -20.16
N ARG A 124 13.91 -35.95 -21.26
CA ARG A 124 14.41 -34.58 -21.32
C ARG A 124 13.36 -33.64 -21.84
N MET A 125 13.38 -32.43 -21.31
CA MET A 125 12.69 -31.30 -21.92
C MET A 125 13.71 -30.41 -22.62
N LEU A 126 13.37 -30.04 -23.86
CA LEU A 126 14.27 -29.40 -24.81
C LEU A 126 13.67 -28.10 -25.33
N TRP A 127 14.50 -27.07 -25.39
CA TRP A 127 14.21 -25.83 -26.11
C TRP A 127 14.81 -25.92 -27.51
N ASN A 128 14.01 -25.53 -28.50
CA ASN A 128 14.31 -25.60 -29.93
C ASN A 128 14.81 -26.99 -30.39
N SER A 129 14.29 -28.06 -29.78
CA SER A 129 14.68 -29.46 -30.00
C SER A 129 16.15 -29.83 -29.70
N SER A 130 16.98 -28.90 -29.23
CA SER A 130 18.44 -29.15 -29.11
C SER A 130 18.99 -28.83 -27.73
N VAL A 131 18.39 -27.88 -27.00
CA VAL A 131 18.95 -27.40 -25.73
C VAL A 131 18.18 -28.01 -24.56
N PRO A 132 18.75 -28.99 -23.83
CA PRO A 132 18.09 -29.55 -22.66
C PRO A 132 18.06 -28.55 -21.53
N TYR A 133 16.90 -28.37 -20.91
CA TYR A 133 16.74 -27.48 -19.75
C TYR A 133 16.17 -28.18 -18.53
N TRP A 134 15.73 -29.42 -18.69
CA TRP A 134 15.30 -30.26 -17.60
C TRP A 134 15.47 -31.73 -17.99
N SER A 135 15.78 -32.58 -17.02
CA SER A 135 15.84 -34.02 -17.19
C SER A 135 15.18 -34.72 -16.01
N SER A 136 14.69 -35.94 -16.23
CA SER A 136 14.16 -36.79 -15.17
C SER A 136 15.24 -37.27 -14.20
N GLY A 137 16.51 -37.15 -14.55
CA GLY A 137 17.61 -37.84 -13.87
C GLY A 137 17.61 -39.34 -14.15
N GLY A 138 18.69 -40.02 -13.75
CA GLY A 138 18.77 -41.48 -13.80
C GLY A 138 17.75 -42.10 -12.84
N TYR A 139 17.03 -43.13 -13.29
CA TYR A 139 15.93 -43.75 -12.54
C TYR A 139 14.86 -42.75 -12.05
N PHE A 140 14.67 -41.65 -12.78
CA PHE A 140 13.68 -40.61 -12.45
C PHE A 140 13.91 -39.89 -11.11
N SER A 141 15.17 -39.78 -10.67
CA SER A 141 15.54 -39.11 -9.41
C SER A 141 15.06 -37.66 -9.25
N SER A 142 14.80 -36.95 -10.36
CA SER A 142 14.28 -35.58 -10.39
C SER A 142 12.76 -35.51 -10.50
N VAL A 143 12.08 -36.65 -10.36
CA VAL A 143 10.62 -36.80 -10.35
C VAL A 143 10.22 -37.59 -9.09
N PRO A 144 10.29 -36.99 -7.89
CA PRO A 144 9.92 -37.67 -6.63
C PRO A 144 8.46 -38.16 -6.64
N GLU A 145 7.62 -37.59 -7.50
CA GLU A 145 6.25 -38.03 -7.78
C GLU A 145 6.19 -39.48 -8.31
N MET A 146 7.29 -40.03 -8.83
CA MET A 146 7.37 -41.42 -9.29
C MET A 146 7.56 -42.45 -8.17
N THR A 147 7.94 -42.03 -6.95
CA THR A 147 8.13 -42.91 -5.79
C THR A 147 7.05 -42.73 -4.71
N GLY A 148 6.18 -41.73 -4.84
CA GLY A 148 5.11 -41.43 -3.88
C GLY A 148 3.75 -42.09 -4.19
N HIS A 149 2.86 -42.13 -3.20
CA HIS A 149 1.46 -42.59 -3.27
C HIS A 149 0.55 -41.70 -4.15
N LEU A 150 1.01 -41.25 -5.31
CA LEU A 150 0.16 -40.57 -6.27
C LEU A 150 -0.68 -41.63 -7.02
N ARG A 151 -1.89 -41.26 -7.47
CA ARG A 151 -2.84 -42.16 -8.17
C ARG A 151 -2.38 -42.56 -9.60
N PHE A 152 -1.08 -42.67 -9.83
CA PHE A 152 -0.47 -42.99 -11.12
C PHE A 152 0.46 -44.19 -11.01
N SER A 153 0.42 -45.08 -11.99
CA SER A 153 1.47 -46.05 -12.22
C SER A 153 2.27 -45.66 -13.47
N PHE A 154 3.55 -46.02 -13.49
CA PHE A 154 4.45 -45.71 -14.59
C PHE A 154 5.03 -46.99 -15.15
N THR A 155 5.09 -47.09 -16.47
CA THR A 155 5.68 -48.23 -17.17
C THR A 155 6.82 -47.74 -18.04
N PHE A 156 8.01 -48.27 -17.80
CA PHE A 156 9.18 -48.06 -18.64
C PHE A 156 9.52 -49.39 -19.30
N VAL A 157 9.56 -49.40 -20.63
CA VAL A 157 9.91 -50.57 -21.42
C VAL A 157 11.19 -50.25 -22.17
N ASP A 158 12.22 -51.04 -21.95
CA ASP A 158 13.41 -51.07 -22.78
C ASP A 158 13.52 -52.48 -23.36
N ASP A 159 13.21 -52.60 -24.65
CA ASP A 159 13.58 -53.76 -25.43
C ASP A 159 14.72 -53.39 -26.39
N GLY A 160 15.38 -54.40 -26.98
CA GLY A 160 16.52 -54.18 -27.88
C GLY A 160 16.20 -53.33 -29.13
N ARG A 161 14.92 -53.07 -29.43
CA ARG A 161 14.44 -52.32 -30.61
C ARG A 161 13.76 -51.02 -30.26
N GLU A 162 13.12 -50.90 -29.11
CA GLU A 162 12.31 -49.76 -28.69
C GLU A 162 12.52 -49.47 -27.20
N MET A 163 12.57 -48.19 -26.88
CA MET A 163 12.50 -47.70 -25.52
C MET A 163 11.25 -46.84 -25.38
N SER A 164 10.42 -47.07 -24.37
CA SER A 164 9.19 -46.31 -24.18
C SER A 164 8.87 -46.07 -22.72
N PHE A 165 8.18 -44.97 -22.46
CA PHE A 165 7.68 -44.57 -21.16
C PHE A 165 6.22 -44.17 -21.28
N ALA A 166 5.37 -44.72 -20.43
CA ALA A 166 3.97 -44.38 -20.29
C ALA A 166 3.59 -44.22 -18.82
N TYR A 167 2.51 -43.47 -18.60
CA TYR A 167 1.86 -43.37 -17.30
C TYR A 167 0.42 -43.87 -17.41
N HIS A 168 -0.10 -44.46 -16.35
CA HIS A 168 -1.48 -44.93 -16.25
C HIS A 168 -2.11 -44.35 -14.99
N ALA A 169 -3.42 -44.11 -15.03
CA ALA A 169 -4.17 -43.78 -13.83
C ALA A 169 -4.52 -45.09 -13.09
N LEU A 170 -4.27 -45.15 -11.79
CA LEU A 170 -4.57 -46.34 -10.97
C LEU A 170 -6.08 -46.61 -10.83
N ASP A 171 -6.90 -45.55 -10.94
CA ASP A 171 -8.36 -45.64 -10.99
C ASP A 171 -8.88 -44.78 -12.14
N ALA A 172 -8.87 -45.36 -13.34
CA ALA A 172 -9.36 -44.71 -14.56
C ALA A 172 -10.85 -44.37 -14.51
N SER A 173 -11.61 -44.98 -13.58
CA SER A 173 -13.05 -44.74 -13.41
C SER A 173 -13.37 -43.53 -12.53
N ALA A 174 -12.45 -43.15 -11.62
CA ALA A 174 -12.71 -42.11 -10.62
C ALA A 174 -11.97 -40.78 -10.85
N THR A 175 -10.96 -40.71 -11.71
CA THR A 175 -10.19 -39.46 -11.92
C THR A 175 -9.63 -39.34 -13.34
N THR A 176 -10.20 -38.44 -14.13
CA THR A 176 -9.66 -38.07 -15.44
C THR A 176 -8.40 -37.22 -15.27
N THR A 177 -7.32 -37.58 -15.97
CA THR A 177 -6.04 -36.87 -15.89
C THR A 177 -5.56 -36.44 -17.26
N TYR A 178 -4.87 -35.30 -17.31
CA TYR A 178 -4.47 -34.63 -18.53
C TYR A 178 -3.03 -34.15 -18.41
N SER A 179 -2.11 -34.77 -19.16
CA SER A 179 -0.68 -34.41 -19.18
C SER A 179 -0.27 -33.79 -20.50
N PHE A 180 0.41 -32.65 -20.46
CA PHE A 180 0.83 -31.94 -21.67
C PHE A 180 2.06 -31.05 -21.44
N VAL A 181 2.75 -30.71 -22.53
CA VAL A 181 3.79 -29.68 -22.56
C VAL A 181 3.12 -28.34 -22.87
N ASP A 182 3.02 -27.47 -21.88
CA ASP A 182 2.38 -26.17 -22.00
C ASP A 182 3.19 -25.22 -22.88
N VAL A 183 2.53 -24.17 -23.40
CA VAL A 183 3.19 -23.08 -24.13
C VAL A 183 4.22 -22.34 -23.28
N SER A 184 4.11 -22.44 -21.95
CA SER A 184 5.09 -21.91 -21.01
C SER A 184 6.37 -22.75 -20.91
N GLY A 185 6.43 -23.91 -21.58
CA GLY A 185 7.56 -24.84 -21.52
C GLY A 185 7.60 -25.69 -20.24
N GLN A 186 6.59 -25.63 -19.38
CA GLN A 186 6.42 -26.62 -18.31
C GLN A 186 5.62 -27.82 -18.81
N ARG A 187 5.99 -29.03 -18.38
CA ARG A 187 5.09 -30.17 -18.39
C ARG A 187 4.11 -29.99 -17.25
N LYS A 188 2.82 -30.08 -17.52
CA LYS A 188 1.76 -30.00 -16.51
C LYS A 188 0.97 -31.30 -16.51
N VAL A 189 0.62 -31.77 -15.31
CA VAL A 189 -0.33 -32.86 -15.12
C VAL A 189 -1.49 -32.32 -14.32
N LEU A 190 -2.68 -32.34 -14.92
CA LEU A 190 -3.92 -31.89 -14.31
C LEU A 190 -4.80 -33.10 -14.00
N ALA A 191 -5.59 -33.01 -12.95
CA ALA A 191 -6.65 -33.95 -12.62
C ALA A 191 -7.99 -33.21 -12.58
N TRP A 192 -9.03 -33.80 -13.15
CA TRP A 192 -10.38 -33.28 -13.05
C TRP A 192 -10.89 -33.45 -11.62
N HIS A 193 -11.36 -32.36 -11.02
CA HIS A 193 -11.88 -32.36 -9.66
C HIS A 193 -13.39 -32.14 -9.67
N GLU A 194 -14.17 -33.22 -9.53
CA GLU A 194 -15.63 -33.20 -9.68
C GLU A 194 -16.32 -32.16 -8.81
N ALA A 195 -15.97 -32.05 -7.52
CA ALA A 195 -16.61 -31.09 -6.63
C ALA A 195 -16.30 -29.61 -6.97
N LYS A 196 -15.28 -29.34 -7.79
CA LYS A 196 -14.94 -27.99 -8.27
C LYS A 196 -15.38 -27.74 -9.71
N GLN A 197 -15.76 -28.80 -10.44
CA GLN A 197 -15.98 -28.77 -11.89
C GLN A 197 -14.82 -28.07 -12.63
N ASP A 198 -13.59 -28.33 -12.18
CA ASP A 198 -12.39 -27.65 -12.69
C ASP A 198 -11.17 -28.59 -12.69
N TRP A 199 -10.20 -28.27 -13.55
CA TRP A 199 -8.92 -28.95 -13.63
C TRP A 199 -7.95 -28.43 -12.58
N VAL A 200 -7.47 -29.32 -11.72
CA VAL A 200 -6.49 -28.98 -10.68
C VAL A 200 -5.12 -29.49 -11.09
N THR A 201 -4.11 -28.62 -11.01
CA THR A 201 -2.72 -29.00 -11.23
C THR A 201 -2.26 -29.97 -10.14
N VAL A 202 -1.87 -31.18 -10.54
CA VAL A 202 -1.29 -32.17 -9.65
C VAL A 202 0.19 -31.85 -9.44
N PHE A 203 0.94 -31.70 -10.53
CA PHE A 203 2.35 -31.33 -10.50
C PHE A 203 2.80 -30.73 -11.84
N THR A 204 3.95 -30.05 -11.81
CA THR A 204 4.56 -29.42 -12.97
C THR A 204 6.06 -29.62 -12.99
N HIS A 205 6.66 -29.83 -14.16
CA HIS A 205 8.12 -29.86 -14.31
C HIS A 205 8.62 -28.91 -15.41
N PRO A 206 9.74 -28.21 -15.20
CA PRO A 206 10.37 -27.95 -13.91
C PRO A 206 9.39 -27.35 -12.89
N ASN A 207 9.64 -27.52 -11.59
CA ASN A 207 8.70 -27.13 -10.54
C ASN A 207 8.48 -25.61 -10.52
N ALA A 208 9.54 -24.83 -10.79
CA ALA A 208 9.44 -23.39 -10.90
C ALA A 208 9.47 -22.94 -12.38
N GLN A 209 8.51 -22.09 -12.77
CA GLN A 209 8.42 -21.57 -14.14
C GLN A 209 9.69 -20.84 -14.60
N ARG A 210 10.46 -20.24 -13.67
CA ARG A 210 11.77 -19.57 -13.92
C ARG A 210 12.91 -20.52 -14.30
N GLU A 211 12.73 -21.83 -14.10
CA GLU A 211 13.71 -22.85 -14.48
C GLU A 211 13.56 -23.26 -15.94
N VAL A 212 12.43 -22.92 -16.57
CA VAL A 212 12.23 -23.14 -18.00
C VAL A 212 13.15 -22.22 -18.80
N HIS A 213 13.81 -22.81 -19.81
CA HIS A 213 14.72 -22.11 -20.69
C HIS A 213 14.01 -21.04 -21.53
N ALA A 214 14.64 -19.86 -21.64
CA ALA A 214 14.18 -18.70 -22.40
C ALA A 214 12.77 -18.20 -22.02
N VAL A 215 12.23 -18.56 -20.85
CA VAL A 215 10.86 -18.21 -20.44
C VAL A 215 10.64 -16.69 -20.35
N CYS A 216 11.64 -15.94 -19.88
CA CYS A 216 11.59 -14.48 -19.80
C CYS A 216 11.94 -13.80 -21.13
N GLY A 217 12.22 -14.56 -22.19
CA GLY A 217 12.60 -14.05 -23.52
C GLY A 217 13.97 -13.36 -23.58
N ALA A 218 14.30 -12.87 -24.77
CA ALA A 218 15.54 -12.13 -25.04
C ALA A 218 15.67 -10.90 -24.13
N LEU A 219 16.83 -10.70 -23.50
CA LEU A 219 17.13 -9.56 -22.62
C LEU A 219 16.18 -9.43 -21.41
N GLY A 220 15.31 -10.41 -21.17
CA GLY A 220 14.38 -10.44 -20.05
C GLY A 220 15.03 -11.11 -18.83
N ASN A 221 14.82 -10.52 -17.65
CA ASN A 221 15.31 -11.05 -16.38
C ASN A 221 14.15 -11.68 -15.59
N CYS A 222 14.32 -12.92 -15.14
CA CYS A 222 13.33 -13.59 -14.29
C CYS A 222 13.53 -13.21 -12.80
N PHE A 223 12.99 -12.05 -12.40
CA PHE A 223 13.01 -11.60 -10.99
C PHE A 223 11.86 -12.22 -10.17
N LYS A 224 12.09 -12.46 -8.87
CA LYS A 224 11.13 -13.11 -7.95
C LYS A 224 9.77 -12.38 -7.98
N GLY A 225 8.74 -13.03 -8.51
CA GLY A 225 7.34 -12.57 -8.50
C GLY A 225 6.78 -12.03 -9.82
N THR A 226 7.63 -11.63 -10.77
CA THR A 226 7.17 -11.07 -12.06
C THR A 226 7.89 -11.75 -13.22
N ILE A 227 7.22 -12.69 -13.89
CA ILE A 227 7.72 -13.31 -15.11
C ILE A 227 7.20 -12.49 -16.29
N ASN A 228 8.06 -11.69 -16.91
CA ASN A 228 7.69 -11.01 -18.15
C ASN A 228 7.88 -11.98 -19.33
N ILE A 229 6.79 -12.63 -19.73
CA ILE A 229 6.78 -13.61 -20.81
C ILE A 229 6.86 -12.84 -22.14
N GLY A 230 8.02 -12.85 -22.79
CA GLY A 230 8.19 -12.21 -24.11
C GLY A 230 9.51 -11.47 -24.33
N GLY A 231 10.34 -11.30 -23.30
CA GLY A 231 11.61 -10.58 -23.43
C GLY A 231 11.47 -9.07 -23.30
N CYS A 232 12.61 -8.41 -23.44
CA CYS A 232 12.75 -6.96 -23.53
C CYS A 232 13.40 -6.63 -24.88
N THR A 233 12.95 -5.57 -25.52
CA THR A 233 13.64 -5.00 -26.69
C THR A 233 14.46 -3.80 -26.29
N ARG A 234 15.63 -3.61 -26.89
CA ARG A 234 16.41 -2.38 -26.69
C ARG A 234 15.62 -1.19 -27.23
N ASN A 235 15.45 -0.16 -26.41
CA ASN A 235 14.86 1.11 -26.86
C ASN A 235 15.78 1.80 -27.86
N THR A 236 17.08 1.61 -27.68
CA THR A 236 18.10 2.24 -28.49
C THR A 236 18.99 1.21 -29.18
N PRO A 237 19.09 1.23 -30.53
CA PRO A 237 20.06 0.39 -31.22
C PRO A 237 21.49 0.84 -30.92
N LEU A 238 22.41 -0.13 -30.85
CA LEU A 238 23.83 0.13 -30.68
C LEU A 238 24.37 0.87 -31.92
N GLU A 239 25.05 1.99 -31.70
CA GLU A 239 25.42 2.92 -32.78
C GLU A 239 26.57 2.41 -33.63
N HIS A 240 27.43 1.57 -33.05
CA HIS A 240 28.68 1.13 -33.67
C HIS A 240 28.52 0.18 -34.88
N CYS A 241 27.36 -0.42 -35.09
CA CYS A 241 27.20 -1.51 -36.07
C CYS A 241 26.12 -1.29 -37.14
N SER A 242 25.62 -0.05 -37.28
CA SER A 242 24.55 0.30 -38.23
C SER A 242 25.06 0.83 -39.58
N GLY A 243 26.34 0.67 -39.91
CA GLY A 243 26.95 1.23 -41.11
C GLY A 243 27.57 0.18 -42.03
N ASN A 244 27.01 0.04 -43.23
CA ASN A 244 27.68 -0.59 -44.36
C ASN A 244 28.81 0.35 -44.83
N ARG A 245 29.93 0.39 -44.10
CA ARG A 245 31.14 1.11 -44.50
C ARG A 245 32.33 0.16 -44.39
N SER A 246 32.73 -0.30 -45.56
CA SER A 246 34.07 -0.81 -45.84
C SER A 246 35.14 0.15 -45.33
N SER A 247 36.26 -0.45 -44.93
CA SER A 247 37.58 0.16 -44.65
C SER A 247 37.71 1.04 -43.40
N SER A 248 38.54 0.53 -42.48
CA SER A 248 39.51 1.26 -41.66
C SER A 248 39.08 2.61 -41.09
N SER A 249 38.49 2.58 -39.91
CA SER A 249 38.68 3.67 -38.96
C SER A 249 38.48 3.15 -37.54
N THR A 250 39.54 3.28 -36.73
CA THR A 250 39.58 3.29 -35.27
C THR A 250 38.68 4.41 -34.72
N ALA A 251 37.38 4.35 -35.00
CA ALA A 251 36.38 5.14 -34.33
C ALA A 251 36.03 4.42 -33.03
N SER A 252 36.65 4.90 -31.94
CA SER A 252 36.31 4.57 -30.56
C SER A 252 34.80 4.37 -30.42
N SER A 253 34.39 3.15 -30.07
CA SER A 253 32.99 2.84 -29.75
C SER A 253 32.55 3.76 -28.62
N THR A 254 31.57 4.63 -28.87
CA THR A 254 30.97 5.50 -27.84
C THR A 254 30.03 4.73 -26.90
N ASP A 255 29.71 3.48 -27.23
CA ASP A 255 28.90 2.59 -26.39
C ASP A 255 29.52 2.45 -25.00
N LYS A 256 28.65 2.26 -24.01
CA LYS A 256 29.03 2.18 -22.61
C LYS A 256 28.50 0.90 -21.98
N PHE A 257 29.08 0.54 -20.84
CA PHE A 257 28.80 -0.69 -20.13
C PHE A 257 27.96 -0.44 -18.90
N TYR A 258 26.93 -1.24 -18.73
CA TYR A 258 26.14 -1.31 -17.51
C TYR A 258 26.50 -2.59 -16.75
N ALA A 259 27.06 -2.41 -15.55
CA ALA A 259 27.43 -3.51 -14.67
C ALA A 259 26.20 -4.02 -13.90
N MET A 260 25.81 -5.27 -14.15
CA MET A 260 24.76 -5.97 -13.42
C MET A 260 25.40 -6.99 -12.46
N THR A 261 25.17 -6.80 -11.16
CA THR A 261 25.75 -7.66 -10.11
C THR A 261 24.75 -8.71 -9.63
N GLY A 262 25.28 -9.80 -9.06
CA GLY A 262 24.46 -10.90 -8.51
C GLY A 262 23.70 -11.66 -9.58
N THR A 263 24.30 -11.85 -10.76
CA THR A 263 23.67 -12.56 -11.88
C THR A 263 24.27 -13.95 -12.07
N THR A 264 23.46 -14.89 -12.54
CA THR A 264 23.97 -16.17 -13.04
C THR A 264 24.44 -16.03 -14.48
N GLN A 265 25.40 -16.85 -14.87
CA GLN A 265 25.92 -16.88 -16.23
C GLN A 265 24.81 -17.12 -17.29
N PRO A 266 24.61 -16.21 -18.26
CA PRO A 266 23.67 -16.41 -19.35
C PRO A 266 24.02 -17.62 -20.23
N PHE A 267 23.03 -18.12 -20.97
CA PHE A 267 23.20 -19.27 -21.85
C PHE A 267 24.21 -19.01 -22.98
N ASP A 268 24.92 -20.06 -23.39
CA ASP A 268 25.91 -20.11 -24.48
C ASP A 268 27.03 -19.03 -24.42
N PRO A 269 27.83 -19.05 -23.33
CA PRO A 269 28.98 -18.15 -23.21
C PRO A 269 30.10 -18.55 -24.18
N ARG A 270 30.57 -17.60 -25.00
CA ARG A 270 31.81 -17.79 -25.74
C ARG A 270 32.99 -17.46 -24.84
N LYS A 271 33.82 -18.47 -24.53
CA LYS A 271 35.03 -18.29 -23.73
C LYS A 271 36.15 -17.69 -24.57
N ILE A 272 36.83 -16.68 -24.01
CA ILE A 272 38.04 -16.09 -24.58
C ILE A 272 39.20 -16.49 -23.67
N THR A 273 40.10 -17.32 -24.19
CA THR A 273 41.21 -17.92 -23.44
C THR A 273 42.39 -16.97 -23.22
N ASP A 274 42.52 -15.96 -24.09
CA ASP A 274 43.74 -15.14 -24.18
C ASP A 274 43.65 -13.85 -23.35
N ALA A 275 42.51 -13.59 -22.72
CA ALA A 275 42.30 -12.42 -21.86
C ALA A 275 42.62 -12.78 -20.40
N ALA A 276 43.74 -12.25 -19.90
CA ALA A 276 44.25 -12.46 -18.55
C ALA A 276 43.71 -11.41 -17.54
N SER A 277 43.12 -10.33 -18.03
CA SER A 277 42.58 -9.24 -17.22
C SER A 277 41.17 -8.81 -17.64
N GLU A 278 40.47 -8.12 -16.74
CA GLU A 278 39.15 -7.54 -17.02
C GLU A 278 39.20 -6.56 -18.20
N GLY A 279 40.23 -5.72 -18.28
CA GLY A 279 40.43 -4.79 -19.39
C GLY A 279 40.72 -5.47 -20.73
N GLU A 280 41.45 -6.58 -20.73
CA GLU A 280 41.65 -7.39 -21.95
C GLU A 280 40.35 -8.07 -22.39
N CYS A 281 39.52 -8.51 -21.45
CA CYS A 281 38.20 -9.08 -21.75
C CYS A 281 37.26 -8.02 -22.36
N GLU A 282 37.29 -6.80 -21.81
CA GLU A 282 36.55 -5.65 -22.35
C GLU A 282 37.04 -5.27 -23.76
N GLN A 283 38.35 -5.28 -24.01
CA GLN A 283 38.90 -4.96 -25.32
C GLN A 283 38.59 -6.05 -26.36
N ALA A 284 38.73 -7.33 -25.98
CA ALA A 284 38.35 -8.46 -26.83
C ALA A 284 36.85 -8.42 -27.17
N TYR A 285 36.02 -7.98 -26.22
CA TYR A 285 34.59 -7.76 -26.42
C TYR A 285 34.30 -6.63 -27.43
N LEU A 286 34.99 -5.49 -27.31
CA LEU A 286 34.81 -4.34 -28.22
C LEU A 286 35.18 -4.65 -29.68
N SER A 287 35.99 -5.68 -29.91
CA SER A 287 36.37 -6.12 -31.26
C SER A 287 35.20 -6.73 -32.06
N TYR A 288 34.14 -7.21 -31.39
CA TYR A 288 33.01 -7.86 -32.05
C TYR A 288 31.72 -7.01 -31.98
N CYS A 289 31.21 -6.64 -33.15
CA CYS A 289 29.97 -5.87 -33.30
C CYS A 289 28.71 -6.58 -32.78
N SER A 290 28.67 -7.91 -32.88
CA SER A 290 27.54 -8.73 -32.44
C SER A 290 27.49 -8.95 -30.93
N CYS A 291 28.50 -8.48 -30.19
CA CYS A 291 28.64 -8.73 -28.77
C CYS A 291 27.70 -7.83 -27.95
N THR A 292 26.99 -8.44 -27.00
CA THR A 292 25.92 -7.79 -26.22
C THR A 292 26.21 -7.73 -24.72
N ALA A 293 26.99 -8.66 -24.19
CA ALA A 293 27.52 -8.59 -22.83
C ALA A 293 28.86 -9.32 -22.69
N ASN A 294 29.61 -8.98 -21.64
CA ASN A 294 30.78 -9.74 -21.19
C ASN A 294 30.77 -9.94 -19.68
N SER A 295 31.65 -10.83 -19.22
CA SER A 295 31.93 -11.06 -17.81
C SER A 295 33.34 -11.60 -17.62
N PHE A 296 34.00 -11.16 -16.54
CA PHE A 296 35.32 -11.61 -16.14
C PHE A 296 35.27 -12.05 -14.67
N GLY A 297 35.85 -13.21 -14.35
CA GLY A 297 35.89 -13.73 -12.99
C GLY A 297 37.16 -14.51 -12.70
N SER A 298 37.66 -14.40 -11.47
CA SER A 298 38.86 -15.07 -10.95
C SER A 298 38.69 -16.59 -10.98
N GLY A 299 39.11 -17.24 -12.07
CA GLY A 299 39.01 -18.69 -12.31
C GLY A 299 38.06 -19.09 -13.45
N ALA A 300 37.10 -18.24 -13.83
CA ALA A 300 36.16 -18.51 -14.93
C ALA A 300 36.63 -17.96 -16.29
N GLY A 301 37.65 -17.11 -16.30
CA GLY A 301 38.19 -16.44 -17.49
C GLY A 301 37.21 -15.44 -18.10
N CYS A 302 37.56 -14.93 -19.29
CA CYS A 302 36.70 -14.01 -20.03
C CYS A 302 35.57 -14.76 -20.75
N SER A 303 34.34 -14.30 -20.55
CA SER A 303 33.14 -14.82 -21.23
C SER A 303 32.43 -13.69 -21.96
N VAL A 304 32.10 -13.92 -23.23
CA VAL A 304 31.39 -12.95 -24.07
C VAL A 304 30.14 -13.58 -24.68
N TRP A 305 29.10 -12.76 -24.86
CA TRP A 305 27.83 -13.19 -25.44
C TRP A 305 27.51 -12.38 -26.69
N HIS A 306 27.03 -13.06 -27.72
CA HIS A 306 26.59 -12.44 -28.96
C HIS A 306 25.08 -12.56 -29.12
N GLY A 307 24.42 -11.50 -29.60
CA GLY A 307 22.97 -11.49 -29.79
C GLY A 307 22.16 -11.47 -28.49
N ASP A 308 21.02 -12.17 -28.48
CA ASP A 308 20.08 -12.09 -27.37
C ASP A 308 20.59 -12.81 -26.11
N LEU A 309 20.56 -12.13 -24.97
CA LEU A 309 20.87 -12.74 -23.68
C LEU A 309 19.67 -13.55 -23.20
N LEU A 310 19.86 -14.85 -23.04
CA LEU A 310 18.84 -15.79 -22.58
C LEU A 310 19.22 -16.37 -21.21
N ASN A 311 18.19 -16.72 -20.43
CA ASN A 311 18.30 -17.28 -19.07
C ASN A 311 19.02 -16.39 -18.05
N LEU A 312 18.86 -15.08 -18.18
CA LEU A 312 19.28 -14.15 -17.14
C LEU A 312 18.48 -14.38 -15.85
N LYS A 313 19.18 -14.69 -14.76
CA LYS A 313 18.61 -14.81 -13.41
C LYS A 313 19.43 -13.95 -12.44
N GLN A 314 18.72 -13.17 -11.63
CA GLN A 314 19.34 -12.39 -10.55
C GLN A 314 19.16 -13.14 -9.22
N VAL A 315 20.27 -13.42 -8.55
CA VAL A 315 20.31 -14.07 -7.24
C VAL A 315 20.20 -12.99 -6.17
N LEU A 316 19.19 -13.08 -5.31
CA LEU A 316 19.11 -12.23 -4.11
C LEU A 316 20.01 -12.84 -3.03
N LYS A 317 20.76 -11.99 -2.34
CA LYS A 317 21.62 -12.36 -1.20
C LYS A 317 20.78 -12.85 -0.02
N ASP A 318 20.30 -14.10 -0.07
CA ASP A 318 19.76 -14.80 1.10
C ASP A 318 20.90 -15.56 1.80
N GLY A 319 21.83 -14.83 2.42
CA GLY A 319 22.74 -15.32 3.47
C GLY A 319 23.73 -16.47 3.17
N ALA A 320 23.61 -17.17 2.04
CA ALA A 320 24.50 -18.21 1.60
C ALA A 320 25.26 -17.72 0.36
N THR A 321 26.59 -17.72 0.43
CA THR A 321 27.46 -17.46 -0.72
C THR A 321 27.15 -18.46 -1.83
N SER A 322 26.43 -18.00 -2.86
CA SER A 322 26.19 -18.78 -4.06
C SER A 322 27.51 -18.96 -4.80
N ASN A 323 27.99 -20.20 -4.90
CA ASN A 323 29.06 -20.55 -5.83
C ASN A 323 28.53 -20.29 -7.26
N GLY A 324 29.09 -19.31 -7.98
CA GLY A 324 28.79 -19.05 -9.40
C GLY A 324 28.11 -17.71 -9.74
N GLU A 325 28.07 -16.74 -8.83
CA GLU A 325 27.67 -15.37 -9.16
C GLU A 325 28.71 -14.68 -10.05
N ILE A 326 28.23 -13.96 -11.07
CA ILE A 326 29.07 -13.15 -11.95
C ILE A 326 28.58 -11.70 -11.99
N ILE A 327 29.52 -10.79 -12.25
CA ILE A 327 29.22 -9.44 -12.71
C ILE A 327 29.10 -9.50 -14.23
N LEU A 328 27.93 -9.14 -14.75
CA LEU A 328 27.65 -9.12 -16.18
C LEU A 328 27.64 -7.66 -16.67
N TYR A 329 28.53 -7.33 -17.60
CA TYR A 329 28.59 -6.03 -18.23
C TYR A 329 27.79 -6.04 -19.53
N ILE A 330 26.67 -5.34 -19.55
CA ILE A 330 25.78 -5.24 -20.72
C ILE A 330 26.17 -4.00 -21.53
N ARG A 331 26.35 -4.15 -22.84
CA ARG A 331 26.60 -3.00 -23.74
C ARG A 331 25.31 -2.29 -24.10
N LEU A 332 25.37 -0.98 -23.95
CA LEU A 332 24.28 -0.03 -24.17
C LEU A 332 24.81 1.16 -24.98
N ALA A 333 23.92 1.83 -25.70
CA ALA A 333 24.33 2.94 -26.56
C ALA A 333 24.75 4.16 -25.74
N ALA A 334 25.73 4.93 -26.22
CA ALA A 334 26.25 6.12 -25.54
C ALA A 334 25.15 7.10 -25.09
N LYS A 335 24.14 7.29 -25.93
CA LYS A 335 22.99 8.18 -25.70
C LYS A 335 22.04 7.70 -24.59
N GLU A 336 22.04 6.40 -24.27
CA GLU A 336 21.28 5.89 -23.11
C GLU A 336 21.91 6.36 -21.78
N PHE A 337 23.21 6.70 -21.79
CA PHE A 337 23.88 7.33 -20.66
C PHE A 337 23.86 8.86 -20.72
N GLN A 338 23.27 9.48 -21.75
CA GLN A 338 23.07 10.93 -21.80
C GLN A 338 21.83 11.39 -21.02
N ALA A 339 21.06 10.47 -20.43
CA ALA A 339 19.98 10.78 -19.49
C ALA A 339 20.51 11.11 -18.08
N ARG A 340 21.25 12.23 -18.00
CA ARG A 340 21.31 13.25 -16.93
C ARG A 340 22.61 14.05 -17.02
N ARG A 341 22.81 14.75 -18.14
CA ARG A 341 23.44 16.06 -18.01
C ARG A 341 22.38 16.98 -17.40
N ASN A 342 22.69 17.53 -16.23
CA ASN A 342 21.74 18.04 -15.26
C ASN A 342 21.13 19.40 -15.63
N ASP A 343 20.78 19.64 -16.90
CA ASP A 343 20.16 20.92 -17.30
C ASP A 343 18.70 21.01 -16.81
N GLY A 344 18.10 19.86 -16.49
CA GLY A 344 16.82 19.77 -15.81
C GLY A 344 16.88 19.95 -14.28
N VAL A 345 18.02 19.80 -13.62
CA VAL A 345 18.09 19.95 -12.14
C VAL A 345 18.21 21.41 -11.72
N THR A 346 18.72 22.30 -12.57
CA THR A 346 18.65 23.74 -12.35
C THR A 346 17.23 24.27 -12.61
N ILE A 347 16.57 23.86 -13.69
CA ILE A 347 15.20 24.36 -14.02
C ILE A 347 14.12 23.65 -13.21
N ALA A 348 14.13 22.31 -13.09
CA ALA A 348 13.20 21.59 -12.21
C ALA A 348 13.55 21.80 -10.74
N GLY A 349 14.82 22.06 -10.37
CA GLY A 349 15.18 22.51 -9.03
C GLY A 349 14.58 23.87 -8.70
N ILE A 350 14.59 24.83 -9.64
CA ILE A 350 13.92 26.12 -9.48
C ILE A 350 12.39 25.93 -9.49
N ILE A 351 11.81 25.11 -10.38
CA ILE A 351 10.35 24.88 -10.41
C ILE A 351 9.88 24.12 -9.18
N ILE A 352 10.62 23.12 -8.68
CA ILE A 352 10.29 22.38 -7.44
C ILE A 352 10.55 23.26 -6.21
N ALA A 353 11.59 24.08 -6.17
CA ALA A 353 11.82 25.04 -5.08
C ALA A 353 10.77 26.16 -5.07
N VAL A 354 10.42 26.72 -6.23
CA VAL A 354 9.37 27.74 -6.35
C VAL A 354 8.00 27.12 -6.10
N SER A 355 7.71 25.92 -6.59
CA SER A 355 6.42 25.24 -6.36
C SER A 355 6.26 24.78 -4.91
N SER A 356 7.32 24.27 -4.27
CA SER A 356 7.29 23.88 -2.85
C SER A 356 7.26 25.09 -1.92
N ALA A 357 7.96 26.19 -2.25
CA ALA A 357 7.82 27.46 -1.55
C ALA A 357 6.43 28.06 -1.75
N SER A 358 5.86 27.99 -2.97
CA SER A 358 4.51 28.47 -3.26
C SER A 358 3.44 27.63 -2.56
N LEU A 359 3.57 26.30 -2.53
CA LEU A 359 2.69 25.41 -1.76
C LEU A 359 2.86 25.63 -0.25
N GLY A 360 4.08 25.86 0.23
CA GLY A 360 4.35 26.19 1.63
C GLY A 360 3.74 27.54 2.03
N ILE A 361 3.87 28.56 1.18
CA ILE A 361 3.26 29.89 1.37
C ILE A 361 1.73 29.80 1.25
N LEU A 362 1.19 29.03 0.29
CA LEU A 362 -0.25 28.83 0.15
C LEU A 362 -0.82 28.07 1.34
N ALA A 363 -0.15 27.02 1.80
CA ALA A 363 -0.50 26.28 3.01
C ALA A 363 -0.41 27.19 4.24
N LEU A 364 0.61 28.04 4.36
CA LEU A 364 0.72 29.02 5.42
C LEU A 364 -0.40 30.05 5.35
N ILE A 365 -0.75 30.57 4.17
CA ILE A 365 -1.87 31.49 3.96
C ILE A 365 -3.19 30.82 4.30
N VAL A 366 -3.40 29.55 3.92
CA VAL A 366 -4.58 28.76 4.26
C VAL A 366 -4.62 28.52 5.77
N ILE A 367 -3.51 28.14 6.41
CA ILE A 367 -3.42 27.96 7.87
C ILE A 367 -3.70 29.29 8.58
N LEU A 368 -3.16 30.41 8.09
CA LEU A 368 -3.40 31.75 8.64
C LEU A 368 -4.84 32.20 8.39
N LYS A 369 -5.43 31.91 7.22
CA LYS A 369 -6.84 32.15 6.91
C LYS A 369 -7.74 31.28 7.78
N VAL A 370 -7.45 30.00 7.97
CA VAL A 370 -8.19 29.07 8.83
C VAL A 370 -8.05 29.48 10.29
N ARG A 371 -6.87 29.89 10.75
CA ARG A 371 -6.67 30.43 12.11
C ARG A 371 -7.42 31.76 12.30
N ARG A 372 -7.38 32.66 11.31
CA ARG A 372 -8.15 33.92 11.32
C ARG A 372 -9.65 33.66 11.24
N ASN A 373 -10.11 32.72 10.41
CA ASN A 373 -11.52 32.35 10.30
C ASN A 373 -12.01 31.60 11.52
N LYS A 374 -11.24 30.70 12.13
CA LYS A 374 -11.60 30.09 13.40
C LYS A 374 -11.75 31.15 14.49
N LYS A 375 -10.84 32.14 14.58
CA LYS A 375 -10.99 33.27 15.51
C LYS A 375 -12.23 34.13 15.20
N ARG A 376 -12.50 34.46 13.93
CA ARG A 376 -13.66 35.27 13.50
C ARG A 376 -14.99 34.54 13.67
N LEU A 377 -15.07 33.28 13.22
CA LEU A 377 -16.21 32.39 13.40
C LEU A 377 -16.49 32.16 14.88
N HIS A 378 -15.46 32.12 15.73
CA HIS A 378 -15.64 31.93 17.17
C HIS A 378 -16.23 33.13 17.90
N CYS A 379 -15.79 34.38 17.64
CA CYS A 379 -16.54 35.54 18.17
C CYS A 379 -17.96 35.58 17.58
N ARG A 380 -18.18 35.14 16.33
CA ARG A 380 -19.54 34.96 15.79
C ARG A 380 -20.36 33.92 16.56
N THR A 381 -19.79 32.77 16.91
CA THR A 381 -20.46 31.75 17.75
C THR A 381 -20.76 32.31 19.14
N VAL A 382 -19.83 33.04 19.77
CA VAL A 382 -20.07 33.72 21.04
C VAL A 382 -21.24 34.69 20.88
N ASN A 383 -21.27 35.52 19.84
CA ASN A 383 -22.40 36.41 19.59
C ASN A 383 -23.73 35.65 19.36
N ASN A 384 -23.71 34.46 18.75
CA ASN A 384 -24.91 33.64 18.55
C ASN A 384 -25.42 32.97 19.84
N ILE A 385 -24.55 32.66 20.82
CA ILE A 385 -24.96 32.18 22.16
C ILE A 385 -25.84 33.23 22.86
N HIS A 386 -25.72 34.51 22.47
CA HIS A 386 -26.31 35.64 23.19
C HIS A 386 -27.71 36.05 22.76
N VAL A 387 -28.24 35.49 21.66
CA VAL A 387 -29.57 35.89 21.18
C VAL A 387 -30.70 35.41 22.13
N GLY A 388 -30.42 34.52 23.09
CA GLY A 388 -31.42 34.00 24.04
C GLY A 388 -31.18 34.26 25.53
N GLY A 389 -30.10 34.93 25.96
CA GLY A 389 -29.60 34.85 27.35
C GLY A 389 -29.55 36.14 28.19
N GLY A 390 -30.00 37.30 27.70
CA GLY A 390 -30.07 38.55 28.48
C GLY A 390 -28.74 39.32 28.67
N LEU A 391 -27.63 38.84 28.13
CA LEU A 391 -26.32 39.52 28.13
C LEU A 391 -26.16 40.47 26.93
N VAL A 392 -25.59 41.66 27.16
CA VAL A 392 -25.42 42.68 26.12
C VAL A 392 -24.03 42.61 25.48
N PRO A 393 -23.92 42.39 24.15
CA PRO A 393 -22.66 42.52 23.43
C PRO A 393 -22.34 44.02 23.19
N PHE A 394 -21.26 44.51 23.78
CA PHE A 394 -20.78 45.88 23.58
C PHE A 394 -19.66 45.94 22.53
N ARG A 395 -19.62 47.03 21.78
CA ARG A 395 -18.45 47.41 20.96
C ARG A 395 -17.34 47.94 21.86
N TYR A 396 -16.09 47.80 21.43
CA TYR A 396 -14.97 48.33 22.21
C TYR A 396 -15.05 49.85 22.40
N SER A 397 -15.48 50.57 21.36
CA SER A 397 -15.65 52.04 21.40
C SER A 397 -16.70 52.48 22.43
N GLU A 398 -17.76 51.70 22.64
CA GLU A 398 -18.79 51.99 23.63
C GLU A 398 -18.22 51.89 25.04
N LEU A 399 -17.49 50.80 25.34
CA LEU A 399 -16.85 50.62 26.65
C LEU A 399 -15.70 51.61 26.88
N GLN A 400 -14.97 51.97 25.83
CA GLN A 400 -13.93 52.99 25.89
C GLN A 400 -14.52 54.35 26.27
N ARG A 401 -15.67 54.73 25.69
CA ARG A 401 -16.39 55.95 26.07
C ARG A 401 -16.97 55.86 27.48
N ALA A 402 -17.64 54.76 27.81
CA ALA A 402 -18.25 54.54 29.12
C ALA A 402 -17.23 54.60 30.28
N THR A 403 -15.98 54.21 30.02
CA THR A 403 -14.88 54.23 31.00
C THR A 403 -13.98 55.45 30.90
N ARG A 404 -14.35 56.47 30.08
CA ARG A 404 -13.52 57.66 29.83
C ARG A 404 -12.08 57.28 29.47
N ASN A 405 -11.92 56.48 28.42
CA ASN A 405 -10.65 55.90 27.97
C ASN A 405 -9.93 55.04 29.03
N PHE A 406 -10.69 54.29 29.83
CA PHE A 406 -10.15 53.43 30.90
C PHE A 406 -9.30 54.20 31.92
N SER A 407 -9.73 55.41 32.27
CA SER A 407 -8.99 56.31 33.18
C SER A 407 -9.14 55.94 34.66
N ASP A 408 -10.36 55.58 35.07
CA ASP A 408 -10.69 55.27 36.46
C ASP A 408 -10.47 53.79 36.77
N LYS A 409 -9.25 53.43 37.20
CA LYS A 409 -8.86 52.05 37.48
C LYS A 409 -9.12 51.69 38.93
N ILE A 410 -10.06 50.77 39.16
CA ILE A 410 -10.48 50.32 40.49
C ILE A 410 -9.82 49.01 40.94
N GLY A 411 -9.16 48.30 40.03
CA GLY A 411 -8.44 47.06 40.35
C GLY A 411 -7.40 46.66 39.31
N ALA A 412 -6.34 45.99 39.74
CA ALA A 412 -5.29 45.45 38.88
C ALA A 412 -4.78 44.12 39.41
N GLY A 413 -4.45 43.19 38.50
CA GLY A 413 -3.77 41.95 38.87
C GLY A 413 -3.17 41.24 37.66
N GLY A 414 -2.69 40.01 37.86
CA GLY A 414 -2.15 39.16 36.79
C GLY A 414 -3.15 38.88 35.65
N PHE A 415 -4.44 39.07 35.92
CA PHE A 415 -5.54 38.74 35.01
C PHE A 415 -6.09 39.94 34.23
N GLY A 416 -5.53 41.14 34.44
CA GLY A 416 -5.99 42.35 33.76
C GLY A 416 -6.20 43.54 34.69
N ALA A 417 -7.01 44.48 34.21
CA ALA A 417 -7.36 45.69 34.96
C ALA A 417 -8.88 45.88 34.92
N VAL A 418 -9.43 46.36 36.04
CA VAL A 418 -10.85 46.67 36.18
C VAL A 418 -11.00 48.18 36.24
N PHE A 419 -11.89 48.72 35.41
CA PHE A 419 -12.14 50.14 35.28
C PHE A 419 -13.58 50.45 35.62
N LYS A 420 -13.80 51.54 36.35
CA LYS A 420 -15.14 52.06 36.58
C LYS A 420 -15.62 52.81 35.34
N GLY A 421 -16.91 52.67 35.04
CA GLY A 421 -17.55 53.38 33.95
C GLY A 421 -19.03 53.60 34.20
N SER A 422 -19.68 54.24 33.23
CA SER A 422 -21.13 54.45 33.21
C SER A 422 -21.64 54.23 31.79
N LEU A 423 -22.60 53.31 31.59
CA LEU A 423 -23.18 53.07 30.25
C LEU A 423 -24.05 54.25 29.82
N ASN A 424 -24.93 54.66 30.73
CA ASN A 424 -25.77 55.86 30.67
C ASN A 424 -25.47 56.66 31.95
N GLU A 425 -25.89 57.93 32.07
CA GLU A 425 -25.56 58.76 33.25
C GLU A 425 -25.99 58.15 34.61
N SER A 426 -26.86 57.14 34.61
CA SER A 426 -27.38 56.47 35.80
C SER A 426 -26.83 55.07 36.09
N THR A 427 -26.26 54.35 35.10
CA THR A 427 -25.86 52.93 35.29
C THR A 427 -24.36 52.78 35.46
N ALA A 428 -23.90 52.75 36.71
CA ALA A 428 -22.51 52.51 37.06
C ALA A 428 -22.10 51.05 36.79
N ILE A 429 -21.00 50.87 36.06
CA ILE A 429 -20.47 49.57 35.65
C ILE A 429 -19.00 49.39 36.02
N ALA A 430 -18.58 48.13 36.15
CA ALA A 430 -17.19 47.73 36.27
C ALA A 430 -16.77 46.95 35.01
N VAL A 431 -15.78 47.45 34.30
CA VAL A 431 -15.26 46.86 33.05
C VAL A 431 -13.92 46.20 33.31
N LYS A 432 -13.91 44.86 33.31
CA LYS A 432 -12.70 44.04 33.45
C LYS A 432 -12.10 43.81 32.07
N ARG A 433 -10.95 44.43 31.80
CA ARG A 433 -10.17 44.27 30.56
C ARG A 433 -9.06 43.26 30.75
N LEU A 434 -9.09 42.18 29.97
CA LEU A 434 -8.07 41.12 29.97
C LEU A 434 -6.89 41.53 29.06
N ARG A 435 -5.69 41.01 29.33
CA ARG A 435 -4.42 41.36 28.63
C ARG A 435 -4.28 40.70 27.24
N GLY A 436 -5.19 39.82 26.83
CA GLY A 436 -5.31 39.26 25.48
C GLY A 436 -4.47 38.00 25.20
N SER A 437 -3.99 37.29 26.23
CA SER A 437 -3.23 36.04 26.06
C SER A 437 -4.11 34.82 25.73
N CYS A 438 -3.52 33.75 25.17
CA CYS A 438 -4.24 32.49 24.89
C CYS A 438 -4.86 31.86 26.15
N HIS A 439 -4.21 32.03 27.30
CA HIS A 439 -4.72 31.54 28.57
C HIS A 439 -5.97 32.31 29.02
N GLU A 440 -5.96 33.64 28.86
CA GLU A 440 -7.08 34.51 29.22
C GLU A 440 -8.30 34.29 28.33
N GLU A 441 -8.13 33.86 27.08
CA GLU A 441 -9.26 33.45 26.23
C GLU A 441 -10.04 32.26 26.82
N LYS A 442 -9.35 31.36 27.54
CA LYS A 442 -10.03 30.24 28.24
C LYS A 442 -10.79 30.76 29.46
N GLN A 443 -10.20 31.67 30.23
CA GLN A 443 -10.82 32.27 31.42
C GLN A 443 -12.04 33.13 31.06
N PHE A 444 -11.92 33.96 30.01
CA PHE A 444 -13.03 34.74 29.45
C PHE A 444 -14.24 33.85 29.12
N ARG A 445 -13.99 32.71 28.48
CA ARG A 445 -15.04 31.77 28.12
C ARG A 445 -15.64 31.02 29.31
N ALA A 446 -14.81 30.66 30.29
CA ALA A 446 -15.28 30.05 31.53
C ALA A 446 -16.22 31.01 32.27
N GLU A 447 -15.84 32.28 32.37
CA GLU A 447 -16.62 33.30 33.08
C GLU A 447 -17.94 33.60 32.34
N LEU A 448 -17.90 33.79 31.01
CA LEU A 448 -19.12 33.95 30.19
C LEU A 448 -20.09 32.77 30.29
N ARG A 449 -19.59 31.54 30.32
CA ARG A 449 -20.44 30.34 30.39
C ARG A 449 -21.00 30.09 31.78
N SER A 450 -20.25 30.45 32.82
CA SER A 450 -20.63 30.16 34.20
C SER A 450 -21.63 31.18 34.72
N ILE A 451 -21.26 32.47 34.81
CA ILE A 451 -22.11 33.50 35.42
C ILE A 451 -22.94 34.27 34.40
N GLY A 452 -22.61 34.16 33.10
CA GLY A 452 -23.17 35.04 32.08
C GLY A 452 -24.70 35.10 32.04
N ILE A 453 -25.38 33.98 32.20
CA ILE A 453 -26.85 33.90 32.17
C ILE A 453 -27.48 33.78 33.56
N ILE A 454 -26.68 33.88 34.62
CA ILE A 454 -27.12 33.66 35.99
C ILE A 454 -27.48 34.99 36.65
N HIS A 455 -28.65 34.99 37.29
CA HIS A 455 -29.14 36.10 38.07
C HIS A 455 -29.50 35.61 39.48
N HIS A 456 -28.77 36.08 40.48
CA HIS A 456 -29.02 35.75 41.89
C HIS A 456 -28.59 36.91 42.78
N THR A 457 -29.33 37.17 43.86
CA THR A 457 -29.12 38.33 44.74
C THR A 457 -27.72 38.37 45.37
N ASN A 458 -27.12 37.21 45.61
CA ASN A 458 -25.78 37.08 46.21
C ASN A 458 -24.66 36.81 45.20
N LEU A 459 -24.89 37.00 43.89
CA LEU A 459 -23.87 36.86 42.85
C LEU A 459 -23.75 38.17 42.07
N VAL A 460 -22.54 38.55 41.69
CA VAL A 460 -22.32 39.77 40.90
C VAL A 460 -22.90 39.55 39.50
N ARG A 461 -23.81 40.44 39.11
CA ARG A 461 -24.48 40.39 37.81
C ARG A 461 -23.49 40.77 36.71
N MET A 462 -23.34 39.86 35.75
CA MET A 462 -22.74 40.18 34.46
C MET A 462 -23.78 40.90 33.58
N ILE A 463 -23.42 42.08 33.11
CA ILE A 463 -24.28 42.90 32.23
C ILE A 463 -24.00 42.55 30.77
N GLY A 464 -22.73 42.31 30.44
CA GLY A 464 -22.33 42.09 29.07
C GLY A 464 -20.84 41.89 28.87
N PHE A 465 -20.41 41.94 27.62
CA PHE A 465 -19.04 41.65 27.23
C PHE A 465 -18.68 42.33 25.92
N CYS A 466 -17.39 42.40 25.62
CA CYS A 466 -16.87 42.80 24.31
C CYS A 466 -15.90 41.73 23.77
N CYS A 467 -16.23 41.18 22.59
CA CYS A 467 -15.39 40.25 21.81
C CYS A 467 -15.02 40.93 20.48
N GLU A 468 -14.00 41.79 20.47
CA GLU A 468 -13.59 42.52 19.26
C GLU A 468 -12.10 42.31 18.97
N GLY A 469 -11.78 41.59 17.89
CA GLY A 469 -10.39 41.24 17.57
C GLY A 469 -9.72 40.44 18.70
N ASN A 470 -8.65 40.99 19.28
CA ASN A 470 -7.97 40.43 20.47
C ASN A 470 -8.43 41.09 21.78
N LYS A 471 -9.40 42.01 21.74
CA LYS A 471 -9.92 42.71 22.91
C LYS A 471 -10.97 41.82 23.56
N ARG A 472 -10.79 41.52 24.85
CA ARG A 472 -11.72 40.76 25.68
C ARG A 472 -12.03 41.58 26.92
N LEU A 473 -13.27 42.03 27.03
CA LEU A 473 -13.75 42.81 28.17
C LEU A 473 -15.03 42.18 28.70
N LEU A 474 -15.17 42.17 30.02
CA LEU A 474 -16.37 41.71 30.73
C LEU A 474 -16.94 42.89 31.51
N VAL A 475 -18.25 43.04 31.50
CA VAL A 475 -18.97 44.18 32.09
C VAL A 475 -19.87 43.66 33.20
N TYR A 476 -19.66 44.19 34.40
CA TYR A 476 -20.41 43.84 35.61
C TYR A 476 -21.10 45.07 36.18
N GLU A 477 -22.07 44.84 37.05
CA GLU A 477 -22.53 45.88 37.97
C GLU A 477 -21.36 46.41 38.83
N HIS A 478 -21.37 47.72 39.10
CA HIS A 478 -20.33 48.34 39.92
C HIS A 478 -20.60 48.15 41.42
N MET A 479 -19.61 47.63 42.14
CA MET A 479 -19.66 47.39 43.59
C MET A 479 -18.79 48.43 44.33
N PRO A 480 -19.36 49.56 44.78
CA PRO A 480 -18.59 50.72 45.22
C PRO A 480 -17.83 50.55 46.53
N LYS A 481 -18.19 49.57 47.37
CA LYS A 481 -17.44 49.27 48.59
C LYS A 481 -16.34 48.24 48.36
N LEU A 482 -16.02 47.91 47.10
CA LEU A 482 -14.92 47.02 46.73
C LEU A 482 -15.05 45.63 47.38
N SER A 483 -13.92 44.94 47.56
CA SER A 483 -13.84 43.58 48.08
C SER A 483 -13.79 43.52 49.60
N LEU A 484 -14.24 42.39 50.16
CA LEU A 484 -14.33 42.17 51.60
C LEU A 484 -12.96 42.20 52.30
N ASP A 485 -11.89 41.78 51.63
CA ASP A 485 -10.52 41.81 52.19
C ASP A 485 -10.09 43.23 52.61
N VAL A 486 -10.53 44.25 51.86
CA VAL A 486 -10.27 45.66 52.17
C VAL A 486 -10.92 46.08 53.49
N HIS A 487 -12.05 45.47 53.88
CA HIS A 487 -12.75 45.78 55.13
C HIS A 487 -12.35 44.89 56.30
N LEU A 488 -11.70 43.75 56.02
CA LEU A 488 -11.24 42.81 57.04
C LEU A 488 -9.77 43.03 57.44
N PHE A 489 -8.90 43.37 56.49
CA PHE A 489 -7.45 43.30 56.69
C PHE A 489 -6.71 44.64 56.49
N ARG A 490 -7.34 45.69 55.91
CA ARG A 490 -6.69 47.02 55.84
C ARG A 490 -7.00 47.84 57.09
N ASN A 491 -5.95 48.38 57.69
CA ASN A 491 -5.94 49.09 58.99
C ASN A 491 -6.75 50.41 59.08
N ASN A 492 -7.46 50.83 58.03
CA ASN A 492 -7.97 52.22 57.93
C ASN A 492 -9.48 52.34 57.67
N ALA A 493 -10.28 51.29 57.90
CA ALA A 493 -11.74 51.38 57.77
C ALA A 493 -12.44 50.80 59.00
N SER A 494 -13.56 51.42 59.40
CA SER A 494 -14.47 50.95 60.43
C SER A 494 -14.68 49.44 60.31
N THR A 495 -14.17 48.69 61.27
CA THR A 495 -14.27 47.23 61.29
C THR A 495 -15.73 46.82 61.14
N LEU A 496 -16.02 45.90 60.22
CA LEU A 496 -17.38 45.42 60.02
C LEU A 496 -17.89 44.83 61.34
N ASN A 497 -19.04 45.30 61.81
CA ASN A 497 -19.67 44.74 63.01
C ASN A 497 -20.08 43.27 62.79
N TRP A 498 -20.27 42.55 63.89
CA TRP A 498 -20.56 41.11 63.85
C TRP A 498 -21.80 40.77 63.03
N ASN A 499 -22.88 41.55 63.18
CA ASN A 499 -24.12 41.32 62.43
C ASN A 499 -23.88 41.42 60.92
N THR A 500 -23.14 42.44 60.45
CA THR A 500 -22.79 42.57 59.04
C THR A 500 -21.94 41.40 58.55
N ARG A 501 -20.97 40.92 59.34
CA ARG A 501 -20.14 39.74 58.98
C ARG A 501 -20.99 38.48 58.86
N TYR A 502 -21.91 38.26 59.81
CA TYR A 502 -22.83 37.13 59.77
C TYR A 502 -23.74 37.16 58.54
N GLN A 503 -24.29 38.33 58.19
CA GLN A 503 -25.11 38.47 56.98
C GLN A 503 -24.30 38.20 55.71
N ILE A 504 -23.03 38.62 55.67
CA ILE A 504 -22.10 38.31 54.57
C ILE A 504 -21.88 36.80 54.48
N ALA A 505 -21.63 36.13 55.60
CA ALA A 505 -21.51 34.66 55.67
C ALA A 505 -22.70 33.93 55.08
N LEU A 506 -23.87 34.30 55.59
CA LEU A 506 -25.11 33.64 55.27
C LEU A 506 -25.43 33.75 53.78
N GLY A 507 -25.30 34.93 53.18
CA GLY A 507 -25.62 35.05 51.77
C GLY A 507 -24.50 34.62 50.82
N VAL A 508 -23.23 34.57 51.24
CA VAL A 508 -22.20 33.79 50.50
C VAL A 508 -22.59 32.31 50.47
N ALA A 509 -23.03 31.73 51.59
CA ALA A 509 -23.51 30.35 51.63
C ALA A 509 -24.75 30.16 50.72
N ARG A 510 -25.70 31.10 50.73
CA ARG A 510 -26.86 31.07 49.82
C ARG A 510 -26.45 31.14 48.34
N GLY A 511 -25.52 32.03 48.00
CA GLY A 511 -24.99 32.14 46.64
C GLY A 511 -24.33 30.85 46.15
N LEU A 512 -23.56 30.20 47.01
CA LEU A 512 -22.94 28.90 46.70
C LEU A 512 -23.96 27.77 46.59
N ALA A 513 -24.94 27.71 47.49
CA ALA A 513 -26.03 26.74 47.41
C ALA A 513 -26.79 26.86 46.08
N TYR A 514 -27.09 28.08 45.65
CA TYR A 514 -27.72 28.33 44.35
C TYR A 514 -26.91 27.77 43.17
N LEU A 515 -25.59 28.00 43.16
CA LEU A 515 -24.70 27.50 42.09
C LEU A 515 -24.62 25.97 42.03
N HIS A 516 -24.72 25.32 43.19
CA HIS A 516 -24.61 23.87 43.30
C HIS A 516 -25.94 23.14 43.12
N GLU A 517 -27.06 23.73 43.53
CA GLU A 517 -28.33 23.00 43.63
C GLU A 517 -29.41 23.51 42.66
N SER A 518 -29.38 24.80 42.34
CA SER A 518 -30.46 25.45 41.60
C SER A 518 -30.13 25.70 40.12
N CYS A 519 -28.85 25.72 39.74
CA CYS A 519 -28.43 25.90 38.35
C CYS A 519 -28.61 24.61 37.51
N GLN A 520 -28.88 24.75 36.21
CA GLN A 520 -29.08 23.62 35.28
C GLN A 520 -27.89 22.63 35.31
N ASP A 521 -26.68 23.16 35.21
CA ASP A 521 -25.43 22.42 35.44
C ASP A 521 -24.89 22.75 36.85
N TYR A 522 -24.12 21.83 37.44
CA TYR A 522 -23.34 22.11 38.65
C TYR A 522 -22.26 23.14 38.35
N ILE A 523 -22.26 24.27 39.05
CA ILE A 523 -21.26 25.32 38.86
C ILE A 523 -20.37 25.41 40.09
N MET A 524 -19.15 24.91 39.97
CA MET A 524 -18.14 25.04 41.01
C MET A 524 -17.39 26.36 40.82
N HIS A 525 -17.35 27.24 41.83
CA HIS A 525 -16.65 28.53 41.71
C HIS A 525 -15.11 28.39 41.72
N CYS A 526 -14.56 27.51 42.57
CA CYS A 526 -13.13 27.20 42.66
C CYS A 526 -12.17 28.36 43.02
N ASP A 527 -12.65 29.49 43.53
CA ASP A 527 -11.81 30.63 43.97
C ASP A 527 -12.55 31.50 45.01
N ILE A 528 -13.17 30.87 46.01
CA ILE A 528 -13.88 31.61 47.07
C ILE A 528 -12.88 32.11 48.10
N LYS A 529 -12.80 33.44 48.23
CA LYS A 529 -11.93 34.18 49.15
C LYS A 529 -12.44 35.61 49.31
N PRO A 530 -12.07 36.37 50.36
CA PRO A 530 -12.59 37.73 50.59
C PRO A 530 -12.33 38.71 49.44
N GLN A 531 -11.25 38.54 48.68
CA GLN A 531 -10.96 39.37 47.50
C GLN A 531 -12.03 39.23 46.41
N ASN A 532 -12.74 38.10 46.40
CA ASN A 532 -13.77 37.76 45.43
C ASN A 532 -15.20 37.93 45.99
N ILE A 533 -15.35 38.48 47.20
CA ILE A 533 -16.65 38.89 47.76
C ILE A 533 -16.73 40.40 47.69
N LEU A 534 -17.60 40.93 46.81
CA LEU A 534 -17.75 42.37 46.60
C LEU A 534 -18.95 42.94 47.36
N LEU A 535 -18.84 44.19 47.78
CA LEU A 535 -19.81 44.88 48.61
C LEU A 535 -20.40 46.10 47.89
N ASP A 536 -21.72 46.24 47.94
CA ASP A 536 -22.42 47.39 47.37
C ASP A 536 -22.48 48.58 48.34
N ARG A 537 -23.25 49.63 48.01
CA ARG A 537 -23.40 50.82 48.88
C ARG A 537 -23.96 50.48 50.26
N SER A 538 -24.84 49.48 50.33
CA SER A 538 -25.54 49.04 51.53
C SER A 538 -24.86 47.85 52.23
N PHE A 539 -23.62 47.52 51.86
CA PHE A 539 -22.90 46.32 52.33
C PHE A 539 -23.59 45.00 51.95
N VAL A 540 -24.46 44.99 50.93
CA VAL A 540 -24.95 43.75 50.34
C VAL A 540 -23.77 43.09 49.62
N HIS A 541 -23.57 41.82 49.93
CA HIS A 541 -22.43 41.03 49.47
C HIS A 541 -22.80 40.19 48.26
N LYS A 542 -21.86 40.13 47.32
CA LYS A 542 -22.01 39.34 46.09
C LYS A 542 -20.71 38.63 45.75
N ILE A 543 -20.83 37.34 45.43
CA ILE A 543 -19.71 36.53 44.96
C ILE A 543 -19.33 36.97 43.53
N ALA A 544 -18.05 37.17 43.30
CA ALA A 544 -17.46 37.64 42.05
C ALA A 544 -16.30 36.76 41.58
N ASP A 545 -15.84 36.99 40.35
CA ASP A 545 -14.67 36.33 39.73
C ASP A 545 -14.80 34.82 39.50
N PHE A 546 -15.68 34.47 38.55
CA PHE A 546 -15.94 33.10 38.11
C PHE A 546 -14.89 32.58 37.11
N ARG A 547 -13.68 33.16 37.09
CA ARG A 547 -12.66 32.82 36.09
C ARG A 547 -12.17 31.37 36.19
N MET A 548 -12.18 30.80 37.40
CA MET A 548 -11.80 29.40 37.68
C MET A 548 -13.01 28.48 37.73
N ALA A 549 -14.21 29.01 37.46
CA ALA A 549 -15.42 28.24 37.60
C ALA A 549 -15.48 27.09 36.60
N LYS A 550 -16.05 25.98 37.04
CA LYS A 550 -16.19 24.74 36.27
C LYS A 550 -17.66 24.36 36.20
N LEU A 551 -18.14 24.16 34.97
CA LEU A 551 -19.46 23.60 34.73
C LEU A 551 -19.37 22.09 34.63
N LEU A 552 -20.22 21.40 35.40
CA LEU A 552 -20.36 19.97 35.40
C LEU A 552 -21.82 19.61 35.13
N LYS A 553 -22.05 18.86 34.05
CA LYS A 553 -23.39 18.35 33.75
C LYS A 553 -23.86 17.41 34.86
N ARG A 554 -25.16 17.45 35.17
CA ARG A 554 -25.71 16.66 36.30
C ARG A 554 -25.58 15.14 36.15
N ASP A 555 -25.43 14.65 34.93
CA ASP A 555 -25.27 13.22 34.62
C ASP A 555 -23.88 12.66 34.94
N TYR A 556 -22.90 13.52 35.30
CA TYR A 556 -21.53 13.11 35.57
C TYR A 556 -21.20 13.27 37.06
N SER A 557 -20.92 12.15 37.74
CA SER A 557 -20.67 12.08 39.19
C SER A 557 -19.20 12.31 39.60
N ARG A 558 -18.26 12.36 38.64
CA ARG A 558 -16.81 12.44 38.91
C ARG A 558 -16.13 13.40 37.92
N VAL A 559 -15.31 14.31 38.45
CA VAL A 559 -14.42 15.17 37.64
C VAL A 559 -13.01 15.10 38.21
N MET A 560 -12.03 14.82 37.36
CA MET A 560 -10.62 15.09 37.65
C MET A 560 -10.29 16.49 37.15
N THR A 561 -9.88 17.37 38.04
CA THR A 561 -9.49 18.74 37.73
C THR A 561 -7.97 18.89 37.85
N THR A 562 -7.31 19.36 36.79
CA THR A 562 -5.90 19.71 36.85
C THR A 562 -5.71 20.96 37.73
N THR A 563 -4.88 20.83 38.75
CA THR A 563 -4.54 21.80 39.81
C THR A 563 -4.15 23.17 39.25
N ARG A 564 -4.99 24.18 39.48
CA ARG A 564 -4.72 25.62 39.26
C ARG A 564 -5.53 26.49 40.22
N GLU A 565 -5.48 26.15 41.50
CA GLU A 565 -6.24 26.84 42.54
C GLU A 565 -5.28 27.44 43.57
N THR A 566 -5.73 28.45 44.32
CA THR A 566 -4.91 29.04 45.39
C THR A 566 -4.79 28.00 46.51
N ILE A 567 -3.57 27.48 46.70
CA ILE A 567 -3.26 26.29 47.51
C ILE A 567 -3.85 26.38 48.93
N GLU A 568 -3.88 27.58 49.51
CA GLU A 568 -4.36 27.85 50.87
C GLU A 568 -5.88 27.65 51.08
N TYR A 569 -6.67 27.58 50.00
CA TYR A 569 -8.14 27.48 50.06
C TYR A 569 -8.68 26.17 49.49
N LEU A 570 -7.78 25.21 49.23
CA LEU A 570 -8.13 23.89 48.72
C LEU A 570 -8.49 22.95 49.87
N ALA A 571 -9.55 22.16 49.69
CA ALA A 571 -9.81 21.04 50.58
C ALA A 571 -8.68 19.99 50.45
N PRO A 572 -8.28 19.29 51.52
CA PRO A 572 -7.16 18.34 51.48
C PRO A 572 -7.28 17.27 50.38
N GLU A 573 -8.50 16.84 50.07
CA GLU A 573 -8.80 15.88 49.00
C GLU A 573 -8.54 16.42 47.57
N TRP A 574 -8.54 17.75 47.39
CA TRP A 574 -8.13 18.37 46.12
C TRP A 574 -6.63 18.30 45.91
N ILE A 575 -5.84 18.33 47.00
CA ILE A 575 -4.38 18.29 46.97
C ILE A 575 -3.90 16.85 46.68
N SER A 576 -4.66 15.84 47.10
CA SER A 576 -4.32 14.41 46.91
C SER A 576 -4.71 13.84 45.54
N GLY A 577 -5.38 14.60 44.66
CA GLY A 577 -5.69 14.19 43.29
C GLY A 577 -6.79 13.13 43.16
N VAL A 578 -7.56 12.87 44.22
CA VAL A 578 -8.66 11.89 44.22
C VAL A 578 -9.90 12.48 43.54
N ALA A 579 -10.65 11.65 42.79
CA ALA A 579 -11.90 12.08 42.14
C ALA A 579 -12.96 12.47 43.19
N ILE A 580 -13.45 13.70 43.12
CA ILE A 580 -14.34 14.29 44.14
C ILE A 580 -15.81 14.15 43.73
N LEU A 581 -16.64 13.76 44.70
CA LEU A 581 -18.10 13.70 44.56
C LEU A 581 -18.70 15.09 44.79
N HIS A 582 -19.68 15.51 43.98
CA HIS A 582 -20.29 16.85 44.05
C HIS A 582 -20.80 17.24 45.46
N ARG A 583 -21.17 16.27 46.31
CA ARG A 583 -21.63 16.51 47.70
C ARG A 583 -20.54 16.90 48.69
N LYS A 584 -19.26 16.61 48.40
CA LYS A 584 -18.13 16.93 49.31
C LYS A 584 -17.59 18.35 49.14
N LEU A 585 -18.02 19.08 48.12
CA LEU A 585 -17.57 20.46 47.81
C LEU A 585 -18.08 21.53 48.79
N MET A 586 -18.97 21.18 49.71
CA MET A 586 -19.52 22.08 50.73
C MET A 586 -18.48 22.47 51.80
N TYR A 587 -17.39 21.71 51.95
CA TYR A 587 -16.38 21.90 52.99
C TYR A 587 -15.50 23.17 52.84
N ILE A 588 -15.35 23.71 51.62
CA ILE A 588 -14.46 24.87 51.37
C ILE A 588 -15.04 26.18 51.91
N ALA A 589 -16.37 26.31 52.01
CA ALA A 589 -17.01 27.54 52.46
C ALA A 589 -16.98 27.74 53.99
N ILE A 590 -16.82 26.66 54.76
CA ILE A 590 -16.99 26.67 56.23
C ILE A 590 -15.73 27.15 56.95
N VAL A 591 -14.53 27.00 56.36
CA VAL A 591 -13.25 27.38 57.00
C VAL A 591 -13.12 28.90 57.20
N TRP A 592 -14.02 29.70 56.62
CA TRP A 592 -13.94 31.17 56.61
C TRP A 592 -14.87 31.92 57.58
N TYR A 593 -15.81 31.25 58.24
CA TYR A 593 -16.86 31.94 59.02
C TYR A 593 -16.96 31.57 60.50
N CYS A 594 -16.06 30.74 61.02
CA CYS A 594 -15.83 30.59 62.45
C CYS A 594 -14.58 31.36 62.87
#